data_AF-A0A5K7ZSY7-F1
#
_entry.id   AF-A0A5K7ZSY7-F1
#
_cell.length_a   1.000
_cell.length_b   1.000
_cell.length_c   1.000
_cell.angle_alpha   90.00
_cell.angle_beta   90.00
_cell.angle_gamma   90.00
#
_symmetry.space_group_name_H-M   'P 1'
#
loop_
_entity.id
_entity.type
_entity.pdbx_description
1 polymer ?
#
loop_
_entity_poly.entity_id
_entity_poly.type
_entity_poly.pdbx_seq_one_letter_code
_entity_poly.pdbx_strand_id
1 'polypeptide(L)'
;MRSVILLALFCLLGCSSSFTEKLDEIQTKEPSYHWKAAIHYPASTNSLGKFENRLHELEKEYPGLLPYAFGLYAASNQSLETFLEKIKEAENSREKRDRYFPYHYATSPYSLDEFRKRLRTDLSDKNIKVRLNSGDDKAYFAASQHDVPTFLTRYKEIQEAFPKSEIMWGLYAYSNNSLR
;
A
#
# COMPACT_ATOMS: atom_id res chain seq x y z
N MET A 1 29.38 -26.21 -41.57
CA MET A 1 29.09 -24.79 -41.84
C MET A 1 28.30 -24.23 -40.67
N ARG A 2 28.70 -23.03 -40.29
CA ARG A 2 28.38 -22.16 -39.15
C ARG A 2 27.05 -22.36 -38.41
N SER A 3 27.21 -22.57 -37.10
CA SER A 3 26.27 -22.26 -36.02
C SER A 3 25.80 -20.81 -36.09
N VAL A 4 24.51 -20.57 -35.88
CA VAL A 4 23.98 -19.26 -35.51
C VAL A 4 23.34 -19.41 -34.15
N ILE A 5 24.12 -19.03 -33.12
CA ILE A 5 23.64 -18.84 -31.76
C ILE A 5 22.85 -17.53 -31.77
N LEU A 6 21.52 -17.63 -31.70
CA LEU A 6 20.66 -16.47 -31.48
C LEU A 6 20.78 -16.07 -30.00
N LEU A 7 21.67 -15.11 -29.73
CA LEU A 7 21.75 -14.46 -28.43
C LEU A 7 20.51 -13.57 -28.26
N ALA A 8 19.45 -14.10 -27.66
CA ALA A 8 18.32 -13.31 -27.21
C ALA A 8 18.76 -12.52 -25.97
N LEU A 9 19.24 -11.30 -26.21
CA LEU A 9 19.49 -10.30 -25.18
C LEU A 9 18.12 -9.85 -24.64
N PHE A 10 17.56 -10.61 -23.69
CA PHE A 10 16.38 -10.17 -22.94
C PHE A 10 16.79 -8.92 -22.15
N CYS A 11 16.31 -7.77 -22.62
CA CYS A 11 16.29 -6.56 -21.81
C CYS A 11 15.51 -6.88 -20.53
N LEU A 12 16.23 -7.07 -19.42
CA LEU A 12 15.70 -7.05 -18.05
C LEU A 12 15.28 -5.62 -17.68
N LEU A 13 14.45 -5.00 -18.52
CA LEU A 13 13.66 -3.85 -18.11
C LEU A 13 12.57 -4.45 -17.24
N GLY A 14 12.76 -4.37 -15.92
CA GLY A 14 11.81 -4.85 -14.94
C GLY A 14 10.45 -4.20 -15.21
N CYS A 15 9.55 -4.97 -15.83
CA CYS A 15 8.17 -4.55 -16.01
C CYS A 15 7.57 -4.46 -14.61
N SER A 16 7.41 -3.24 -14.09
CA SER A 16 6.64 -3.03 -12.86
C SER A 16 5.21 -3.47 -13.14
N SER A 17 4.75 -4.52 -12.48
CA SER A 17 3.38 -4.99 -12.68
C SER A 17 2.37 -3.94 -12.22
N SER A 18 1.30 -3.78 -12.99
CA SER A 18 0.24 -2.81 -12.69
C SER A 18 -0.60 -3.24 -11.49
N PHE A 19 -1.38 -2.30 -10.95
CA PHE A 19 -2.27 -2.59 -9.82
C PHE A 19 -3.27 -3.69 -10.16
N THR A 20 -3.85 -3.68 -11.37
CA THR A 20 -4.81 -4.72 -11.77
C THR A 20 -4.15 -6.07 -12.00
N GLU A 21 -2.95 -6.11 -12.58
CA GLU A 21 -2.22 -7.38 -12.74
C GLU A 21 -1.94 -8.06 -11.39
N LYS A 22 -1.57 -7.28 -10.37
CA LYS A 22 -1.36 -7.80 -9.02
C LYS A 22 -2.66 -8.22 -8.34
N LEU A 23 -3.76 -7.53 -8.62
CA LEU A 23 -5.08 -7.90 -8.14
C LEU A 23 -5.52 -9.24 -8.73
N ASP A 24 -5.28 -9.46 -10.02
CA ASP A 24 -5.59 -10.74 -10.69
C ASP A 24 -4.67 -11.86 -10.19
N GLU A 25 -3.38 -11.56 -9.98
CA GLU A 25 -2.41 -12.52 -9.43
C GLU A 25 -2.85 -13.03 -8.06
N ILE A 26 -3.35 -12.16 -7.18
CA ILE A 26 -3.75 -12.59 -5.84
C ILE A 26 -5.10 -13.29 -5.79
N GLN A 27 -6.00 -12.99 -6.72
CA GLN A 27 -7.27 -13.71 -6.88
C GLN A 27 -7.06 -15.14 -7.40
N THR A 28 -6.09 -15.32 -8.30
CA THR A 28 -5.82 -16.63 -8.92
C THR A 28 -4.99 -17.56 -8.04
N LYS A 29 -4.05 -17.01 -7.27
CA LYS A 29 -3.13 -17.82 -6.46
C LYS A 29 -3.66 -18.19 -5.07
N GLU A 30 -4.77 -17.60 -4.64
CA GLU A 30 -5.34 -17.75 -3.29
C GLU A 30 -4.24 -17.84 -2.22
N PRO A 31 -3.52 -16.74 -1.94
CA PRO A 31 -2.37 -16.79 -1.04
C PRO A 31 -2.78 -17.48 0.26
N SER A 32 -1.88 -18.32 0.80
CA SER A 32 -2.12 -19.14 1.99
C SER A 32 -2.38 -18.35 3.28
N TYR A 33 -2.55 -17.03 3.18
CA TYR A 33 -2.62 -16.07 4.28
C TYR A 33 -4.00 -15.44 4.41
N HIS A 34 -4.18 -14.74 5.52
CA HIS A 34 -5.38 -13.98 5.80
C HIS A 34 -5.63 -12.95 4.68
N TRP A 35 -6.76 -13.09 3.97
CA TRP A 35 -7.18 -12.21 2.87
C TRP A 35 -7.11 -10.70 3.19
N LYS A 36 -7.22 -10.34 4.47
CA LYS A 36 -7.12 -8.96 4.98
C LYS A 36 -5.70 -8.38 4.84
N ALA A 37 -4.67 -9.21 4.90
CA ALA A 37 -3.30 -8.78 4.63
C ALA A 37 -3.05 -8.74 3.12
N ALA A 38 -3.47 -9.80 2.43
CA ALA A 38 -3.37 -10.00 0.98
C ALA A 38 -3.86 -8.79 0.16
N ILE A 39 -4.95 -8.15 0.59
CA ILE A 39 -5.54 -7.00 -0.11
C ILE A 39 -4.58 -5.81 -0.33
N HIS A 40 -3.47 -5.72 0.40
CA HIS A 40 -2.46 -4.67 0.24
C HIS A 40 -1.41 -4.97 -0.84
N TYR A 41 -1.33 -6.21 -1.34
CA TYR A 41 -0.37 -6.61 -2.36
C TYR A 41 -0.48 -5.79 -3.66
N PRO A 42 -1.68 -5.51 -4.20
CA PRO A 42 -1.82 -4.66 -5.38
C PRO A 42 -1.21 -3.26 -5.23
N ALA A 43 -1.17 -2.73 -4.01
CA ALA A 43 -0.55 -1.44 -3.70
C ALA A 43 0.98 -1.53 -3.47
N SER A 44 1.53 -2.74 -3.34
CA SER A 44 2.95 -2.94 -3.06
C SER A 44 3.82 -2.74 -4.31
N THR A 45 5.07 -2.33 -4.13
CA THR A 45 6.12 -2.43 -5.16
C THR A 45 6.87 -3.76 -5.11
N ASN A 46 6.60 -4.62 -4.14
CA ASN A 46 7.24 -5.93 -3.97
C ASN A 46 6.63 -6.97 -4.94
N SER A 47 7.41 -8.01 -5.30
CA SER A 47 6.88 -9.22 -5.92
C SER A 47 6.06 -10.02 -4.90
N LEU A 48 5.18 -10.93 -5.36
CA LEU A 48 4.36 -11.75 -4.46
C LEU A 48 5.21 -12.51 -3.44
N GLY A 49 6.27 -13.20 -3.88
CA GLY A 49 7.14 -13.94 -2.96
C GLY A 49 7.85 -13.04 -1.93
N LYS A 50 8.25 -11.81 -2.32
CA LYS A 50 8.81 -10.85 -1.35
C LYS A 50 7.75 -10.33 -0.39
N PHE A 51 6.53 -10.08 -0.87
CA PHE A 51 5.40 -9.67 -0.03
C PHE A 51 5.08 -10.76 1.00
N GLU A 52 4.97 -12.02 0.59
CA GLU A 52 4.73 -13.17 1.48
C GLU A 52 5.85 -13.35 2.51
N ASN A 53 7.11 -13.28 2.09
CA ASN A 53 8.24 -13.35 3.03
C ASN A 53 8.16 -12.27 4.11
N ARG A 54 7.72 -11.05 3.75
CA ARG A 54 7.54 -9.95 4.70
C ARG A 54 6.34 -10.15 5.61
N LEU A 55 5.27 -10.81 5.15
CA LEU A 55 4.17 -11.22 6.03
C LEU A 55 4.68 -12.15 7.14
N HIS A 56 5.41 -13.21 6.75
CA HIS A 56 5.99 -14.16 7.69
C HIS A 56 7.00 -13.53 8.64
N GLU A 57 7.83 -12.61 8.14
CA GLU A 57 8.79 -11.87 8.95
C GLU A 57 8.10 -11.15 10.11
N LEU A 58 7.04 -10.38 9.85
CA LEU A 58 6.31 -9.67 10.91
C LEU A 58 5.50 -10.63 11.80
N GLU A 59 4.90 -11.68 11.23
CA GLU A 59 4.14 -12.69 11.99
C GLU A 59 5.01 -13.42 13.02
N LYS A 60 6.25 -13.75 12.64
CA LYS A 60 7.21 -14.40 13.53
C LYS A 60 7.61 -13.52 14.70
N GLU A 61 7.92 -12.25 14.43
CA GLU A 61 8.44 -11.34 15.45
C GLU A 61 7.30 -10.74 16.31
N TYR A 62 6.11 -10.55 15.73
CA TYR A 62 4.96 -9.90 16.39
C TYR A 62 3.61 -10.56 16.03
N PRO A 63 3.36 -11.80 16.51
CA PRO A 63 2.15 -12.57 16.16
C PRO A 63 0.84 -11.94 16.66
N GLY A 64 0.90 -11.00 17.61
CA GLY A 64 -0.28 -10.35 18.21
C GLY A 64 -0.80 -9.12 17.45
N LEU A 65 -0.16 -8.71 16.35
CA LEU A 65 -0.61 -7.53 15.59
C LEU A 65 -1.92 -7.80 14.84
N LEU A 66 -2.58 -6.71 14.43
CA LEU A 66 -3.79 -6.82 13.61
C LEU A 66 -3.42 -7.39 12.22
N PRO A 67 -4.26 -8.25 11.60
CA PRO A 67 -4.11 -8.71 10.21
C PRO A 67 -3.78 -7.58 9.20
N TYR A 68 -4.32 -6.39 9.46
CA TYR A 68 -4.09 -5.18 8.69
C TYR A 68 -2.63 -4.69 8.71
N ALA A 69 -1.96 -4.79 9.85
CA ALA A 69 -0.57 -4.37 10.03
C ALA A 69 0.39 -5.20 9.16
N PHE A 70 0.14 -6.52 9.05
CA PHE A 70 0.94 -7.41 8.21
C PHE A 70 0.86 -7.01 6.74
N GLY A 71 -0.35 -6.76 6.23
CA GLY A 71 -0.53 -6.32 4.84
C GLY A 71 0.19 -5.01 4.54
N LEU A 72 0.06 -4.02 5.43
CA LEU A 72 0.74 -2.73 5.30
C LEU A 72 2.27 -2.86 5.34
N TYR A 73 2.80 -3.63 6.29
CA TYR A 73 4.24 -3.88 6.37
C TYR A 73 4.77 -4.56 5.11
N ALA A 74 4.13 -5.65 4.70
CA ALA A 74 4.49 -6.41 3.50
C ALA A 74 4.40 -5.58 2.23
N ALA A 75 3.42 -4.66 2.15
CA ALA A 75 3.28 -3.75 1.02
C ALA A 75 4.35 -2.68 0.96
N SER A 76 4.81 -2.20 2.13
CA SER A 76 5.77 -1.10 2.25
C SER A 76 7.21 -1.48 1.87
N ASN A 77 8.05 -0.44 1.73
CA ASN A 77 9.50 -0.56 1.55
C ASN A 77 10.28 -0.32 2.85
N GLN A 78 9.60 -0.24 4.00
CA GLN A 78 10.24 0.00 5.30
C GLN A 78 10.95 -1.28 5.80
N SER A 79 12.07 -1.12 6.51
CA SER A 79 12.62 -2.26 7.26
C SER A 79 11.68 -2.66 8.40
N LEU A 80 11.77 -3.90 8.89
CA LEU A 80 11.00 -4.34 10.05
C LEU A 80 11.25 -3.43 11.25
N GLU A 81 12.52 -3.13 11.53
CA GLU A 81 12.95 -2.26 12.62
C GLU A 81 12.29 -0.88 12.53
N THR A 82 12.42 -0.18 11.39
CA THR A 82 11.83 1.15 11.21
C THR A 82 10.30 1.12 11.31
N PHE A 83 9.66 0.08 10.77
CA PHE A 83 8.21 -0.08 10.87
C PHE A 83 7.75 -0.19 12.33
N LEU A 84 8.42 -1.02 13.14
CA LEU A 84 8.08 -1.23 14.55
C LEU A 84 8.41 -0.02 15.42
N GLU A 85 9.53 0.66 15.16
CA GLU A 85 9.89 1.90 15.85
C GLU A 85 8.82 2.97 15.66
N LYS A 86 8.33 3.13 14.42
CA LYS A 86 7.25 4.06 14.12
C LYS A 86 5.91 3.68 14.75
N ILE A 87 5.58 2.38 14.83
CA ILE A 87 4.39 1.93 15.57
C ILE A 87 4.52 2.37 17.03
N LYS A 88 5.65 2.10 17.68
CA LYS A 88 5.89 2.50 19.07
C LYS A 88 5.84 4.02 19.26
N GLU A 89 6.41 4.79 18.34
CA GLU A 89 6.32 6.25 18.34
C GLU A 89 4.86 6.72 18.29
N ALA A 90 4.04 6.13 17.40
CA ALA A 90 2.63 6.44 17.27
C ALA A 90 1.78 5.97 18.46
N GLU A 91 2.09 4.86 19.10
CA GLU A 91 1.39 4.38 20.31
C GLU A 91 1.59 5.33 21.51
N ASN A 92 2.72 6.03 21.54
CA ASN A 92 3.01 7.08 22.53
C ASN A 92 2.41 8.44 22.15
N SER A 93 1.71 8.53 21.01
CA SER A 93 1.09 9.75 20.52
C SER A 93 -0.35 9.96 21.03
N ARG A 94 -0.88 11.18 20.82
CA ARG A 94 -2.30 11.50 21.16
C ARG A 94 -3.28 10.82 20.20
N GLU A 95 -2.82 10.50 18.99
CA GLU A 95 -3.61 9.91 17.90
C GLU A 95 -3.86 8.41 18.06
N LYS A 96 -3.29 7.77 19.10
CA LYS A 96 -3.49 6.34 19.43
C LYS A 96 -4.94 5.86 19.58
N ARG A 97 -5.91 6.79 19.63
CA ARG A 97 -7.34 6.48 19.66
C ARG A 97 -7.83 5.92 18.33
N ASP A 98 -7.16 6.28 17.23
CA ASP A 98 -7.36 5.65 15.94
C ASP A 98 -6.51 4.37 15.89
N ARG A 99 -7.19 3.23 15.80
CA ARG A 99 -6.56 1.91 15.81
C ARG A 99 -5.67 1.64 14.60
N TYR A 100 -5.84 2.37 13.49
CA TYR A 100 -5.09 2.15 12.25
C TYR A 100 -3.98 3.17 12.04
N PHE A 101 -4.06 4.33 12.71
CA PHE A 101 -3.07 5.40 12.65
C PHE A 101 -1.61 4.91 12.78
N PRO A 102 -1.24 4.06 13.77
CA PRO A 102 0.15 3.61 13.92
C PRO A 102 0.68 2.89 12.69
N TYR A 103 -0.15 2.08 12.02
CA TYR A 103 0.28 1.26 10.90
C TYR A 103 0.45 2.07 9.62
N HIS A 104 -0.46 3.00 9.34
CA HIS A 104 -0.28 3.91 8.20
C HIS A 104 0.95 4.81 8.39
N TYR A 105 1.14 5.35 9.58
CA TYR A 105 2.33 6.13 9.90
C TYR A 105 3.60 5.28 9.72
N ALA A 106 3.59 4.05 10.20
CA ALA A 106 4.72 3.13 10.07
C ALA A 106 5.09 2.80 8.63
N THR A 107 4.14 2.77 7.69
CA THR A 107 4.46 2.62 6.26
C THR A 107 4.95 3.90 5.58
N SER A 108 4.63 5.06 6.15
CA SER A 108 4.91 6.35 5.51
C SER A 108 6.41 6.67 5.44
N PRO A 109 6.88 7.42 4.44
CA PRO A 109 8.25 7.90 4.39
C PRO A 109 8.49 9.15 5.26
N TYR A 110 7.46 9.68 5.92
CA TYR A 110 7.50 10.97 6.59
C TYR A 110 7.79 10.85 8.09
N SER A 111 8.19 11.97 8.71
CA SER A 111 8.17 12.12 10.17
C SER A 111 6.73 12.12 10.71
N LEU A 112 6.55 11.89 12.01
CA LEU A 112 5.23 11.89 12.64
C LEU A 112 4.49 13.23 12.47
N ASP A 113 5.21 14.34 12.55
CA ASP A 113 4.62 15.68 12.42
C ASP A 113 4.20 15.99 10.98
N GLU A 114 4.99 15.60 9.99
CA GLU A 114 4.62 15.69 8.58
C GLU A 114 3.43 14.79 8.25
N PHE A 115 3.43 13.54 8.74
CA PHE A 115 2.32 12.61 8.59
C PHE A 115 1.03 13.19 9.17
N ARG A 116 1.07 13.76 10.39
CA ARG A 116 -0.07 14.46 11.00
C ARG A 116 -0.55 15.65 10.19
N LYS A 117 0.37 16.44 9.64
CA LYS A 117 0.03 17.57 8.78
C LYS A 117 -0.74 17.09 7.54
N ARG A 118 -0.25 16.02 6.90
CA ARG A 118 -0.94 15.41 5.76
C ARG A 118 -2.30 14.81 6.16
N LEU A 119 -2.38 14.13 7.30
CA LEU A 119 -3.63 13.54 7.82
C LEU A 119 -4.72 14.60 8.07
N ARG A 120 -4.34 15.82 8.46
CA ARG A 120 -5.25 16.96 8.68
C ARG A 120 -5.56 17.75 7.41
N THR A 121 -4.95 17.41 6.28
CA THR A 121 -5.19 18.09 5.01
C THR A 121 -6.64 17.88 4.59
N ASP A 122 -7.28 18.96 4.14
CA ASP A 122 -8.63 18.86 3.58
C ASP A 122 -8.54 18.28 2.17
N LEU A 123 -9.16 17.12 2.00
CA LEU A 123 -9.26 16.41 0.73
C LEU A 123 -10.61 16.68 0.04
N SER A 124 -11.35 17.70 0.49
CA SER A 124 -12.63 18.06 -0.10
C SER A 124 -12.47 18.46 -1.57
N ASP A 125 -13.02 17.64 -2.46
CA ASP A 125 -13.23 17.96 -3.87
C ASP A 125 -14.72 17.81 -4.14
N LYS A 126 -15.36 18.88 -4.62
CA LYS A 126 -16.80 18.90 -4.94
C LYS A 126 -17.19 17.85 -5.98
N ASN A 127 -16.23 17.34 -6.76
CA ASN A 127 -16.43 16.35 -7.79
C ASN A 127 -16.20 14.91 -7.31
N ILE A 128 -15.65 14.70 -6.10
CA ILE A 128 -15.51 13.36 -5.51
C ILE A 128 -16.71 13.15 -4.60
N LYS A 129 -17.65 12.30 -5.04
CA LYS A 129 -18.89 12.00 -4.30
C LYS A 129 -18.66 11.26 -2.99
N VAL A 130 -17.44 10.82 -2.71
CA VAL A 130 -17.08 10.06 -1.51
C VAL A 130 -16.57 11.01 -0.45
N ARG A 131 -17.04 10.82 0.79
CA ARG A 131 -16.41 11.45 1.95
C ARG A 131 -15.02 10.82 2.14
N LEU A 132 -14.00 11.36 1.47
CA LEU A 132 -12.57 11.17 1.78
C LEU A 132 -12.18 11.63 3.20
N ASN A 133 -13.17 11.83 4.07
CA ASN A 133 -13.06 12.16 5.47
C ASN A 133 -13.28 10.94 6.38
N SER A 134 -13.44 9.73 5.81
CA SER A 134 -13.23 8.49 6.56
C SER A 134 -11.74 8.36 6.93
N GLY A 135 -11.46 7.71 8.06
CA GLY A 135 -10.10 7.68 8.64
C GLY A 135 -9.05 7.07 7.70
N ASP A 136 -9.38 5.95 7.05
CA ASP A 136 -8.42 5.16 6.27
C ASP A 136 -7.98 5.89 5.00
N ASP A 137 -8.89 6.55 4.27
CA ASP A 137 -8.53 7.28 3.03
C ASP A 137 -7.58 8.45 3.31
N LYS A 138 -7.80 9.18 4.42
CA LYS A 138 -6.87 10.21 4.86
C LYS A 138 -5.53 9.63 5.29
N ALA A 139 -5.55 8.48 5.93
CA ALA A 139 -4.33 7.81 6.36
C ALA A 139 -3.53 7.27 5.16
N TYR A 140 -4.20 6.76 4.12
CA TYR A 140 -3.60 6.42 2.82
C TYR A 140 -2.98 7.66 2.16
N PHE A 141 -3.69 8.78 2.07
CA PHE A 141 -3.11 10.03 1.57
C PHE A 141 -1.89 10.46 2.41
N ALA A 142 -2.02 10.44 3.74
CA ALA A 142 -0.96 10.85 4.65
C ALA A 142 0.29 9.98 4.51
N ALA A 143 0.12 8.68 4.27
CA ALA A 143 1.21 7.74 4.03
C ALA A 143 1.82 7.84 2.62
N SER A 144 1.05 8.30 1.63
CA SER A 144 1.46 8.34 0.23
C SER A 144 2.53 9.39 -0.09
N GLN A 145 3.31 9.14 -1.13
CA GLN A 145 4.26 10.13 -1.69
C GLN A 145 3.59 11.16 -2.60
N HIS A 146 2.31 10.98 -2.91
CA HIS A 146 1.57 11.84 -3.84
C HIS A 146 1.17 13.16 -3.21
N ASP A 147 1.07 14.21 -4.01
CA ASP A 147 0.38 15.44 -3.59
C ASP A 147 -1.15 15.26 -3.64
N VAL A 148 -1.89 16.28 -3.19
CA VAL A 148 -3.37 16.22 -3.18
C VAL A 148 -3.92 16.02 -4.60
N PRO A 149 -3.58 16.84 -5.62
CA PRO A 149 -4.07 16.63 -6.98
C PRO A 149 -3.82 15.22 -7.54
N THR A 150 -2.61 14.68 -7.38
CA THR A 150 -2.26 13.34 -7.87
C THR A 150 -3.04 12.27 -7.13
N PHE A 151 -3.10 12.32 -5.80
CA PHE A 151 -3.85 11.34 -5.02
C PHE A 151 -5.34 11.32 -5.40
N LEU A 152 -5.97 12.49 -5.51
CA LEU A 152 -7.38 12.62 -5.87
C LEU A 152 -7.67 12.15 -7.30
N THR A 153 -6.75 12.41 -8.24
CA THR A 153 -6.86 11.91 -9.62
C THR A 153 -6.86 10.39 -9.63
N ARG A 154 -5.86 9.78 -8.99
CA ARG A 154 -5.75 8.31 -8.88
C ARG A 154 -6.97 7.70 -8.19
N TYR A 155 -7.46 8.33 -7.14
CA TYR A 155 -8.67 7.88 -6.42
C TYR A 155 -9.91 7.86 -7.33
N LYS A 156 -10.09 8.86 -8.20
CA LYS A 156 -11.17 8.89 -9.19
C LYS A 156 -11.01 7.78 -10.24
N GLU A 157 -9.80 7.60 -10.76
CA GLU A 157 -9.51 6.59 -11.79
C GLU A 157 -9.91 5.18 -11.34
N ILE A 158 -9.52 4.78 -10.13
CA ILE A 158 -9.89 3.47 -9.57
C ILE A 158 -11.37 3.39 -9.19
N GLN A 159 -11.99 4.50 -8.77
CA GLN A 159 -13.42 4.53 -8.49
C GLN A 159 -14.24 4.29 -9.76
N GLU A 160 -13.82 4.85 -10.90
CA GLU A 160 -14.46 4.62 -12.19
C GLU A 160 -14.25 3.18 -12.70
N ALA A 161 -13.04 2.63 -12.52
CA ALA A 161 -12.72 1.27 -12.94
C ALA A 161 -13.35 0.19 -12.04
N PHE A 162 -13.47 0.45 -10.73
CA PHE A 162 -13.94 -0.50 -9.71
C PHE A 162 -14.93 0.16 -8.73
N PRO A 163 -16.12 0.58 -9.20
CA PRO A 163 -17.07 1.39 -8.40
C PRO A 163 -17.71 0.67 -7.21
N LYS A 164 -17.43 -0.62 -7.00
CA LYS A 164 -17.97 -1.42 -5.89
C LYS A 164 -16.89 -1.89 -4.90
N SER A 165 -15.65 -1.44 -5.07
CA SER A 165 -14.50 -1.91 -4.30
C SER A 165 -13.87 -0.76 -3.51
N GLU A 166 -14.62 -0.16 -2.58
CA GLU A 166 -14.23 1.07 -1.87
C GLU A 166 -12.83 0.99 -1.24
N ILE A 167 -12.49 -0.16 -0.64
CA ILE A 167 -11.17 -0.39 -0.04
C ILE A 167 -10.01 -0.27 -1.06
N MET A 168 -10.25 -0.60 -2.33
CA MET A 168 -9.24 -0.49 -3.39
C MET A 168 -8.98 0.96 -3.77
N TRP A 169 -9.92 1.87 -3.50
CA TRP A 169 -9.79 3.25 -3.93
C TRP A 169 -8.63 3.95 -3.23
N GLY A 170 -8.60 3.86 -1.89
CA GLY A 170 -7.51 4.36 -1.09
C GLY A 170 -6.18 3.64 -1.36
N LEU A 171 -6.21 2.31 -1.50
CA LEU A 171 -5.00 1.50 -1.76
C LEU A 171 -4.33 1.85 -3.09
N TYR A 172 -5.10 1.96 -4.17
CA TYR A 172 -4.57 2.36 -5.46
C TYR A 172 -4.04 3.79 -5.44
N ALA A 173 -4.83 4.72 -4.88
CA ALA A 173 -4.45 6.13 -4.79
C ALA A 173 -3.17 6.33 -3.97
N TYR A 174 -2.98 5.54 -2.91
CA TYR A 174 -1.76 5.50 -2.10
C TYR A 174 -0.56 4.91 -2.84
N SER A 175 -0.78 3.88 -3.65
CA SER A 175 0.29 3.13 -4.32
C SER A 175 1.03 3.94 -5.38
N ASN A 176 2.22 3.47 -5.77
CA ASN A 176 3.00 4.00 -6.90
C ASN A 176 2.77 3.21 -8.21
N ASN A 177 1.85 2.24 -8.22
CA ASN A 177 1.60 1.38 -9.39
C ASN A 177 0.68 2.09 -10.39
N SER A 178 0.87 1.85 -11.70
CA SER A 178 -0.13 2.26 -12.70
C SER A 178 -1.42 1.47 -12.51
N LEU A 179 -2.54 1.99 -13.02
CA LEU A 179 -3.81 1.25 -12.95
C LEU A 179 -3.75 0.01 -13.84
N ARG A 180 -3.24 0.18 -15.07
CA ARG A 180 -3.03 -0.85 -16.09
C ARG A 180 -1.63 -0.78 -16.65
#